data_AF-A0A1I4WLJ5-F1
#
_entry.id   AF-A0A1I4WLJ5-F1
#
_cell.length_a   1.000
_cell.length_b   1.000
_cell.length_c   1.000
_cell.angle_alpha   90.00
_cell.angle_beta   90.00
_cell.angle_gamma   90.00
#
_symmetry.space_group_name_H-M   'P 1'
#
loop_
_entity.id
_entity.type
_entity.pdbx_description
1 polymer ?
#
loop_
_entity_poly.entity_id
_entity_poly.type
_entity_poly.pdbx_seq_one_letter_code
_entity_poly.pdbx_strand_id
1 'polypeptide(L)'
;MRNSLFVLFLAIAAALAACGNPEAPSTTAAPADGLRDVIDAAATKSPPADAPLQPGQTVQGTIEADVGRGMQSFRSLATKVADDIGKQMDARLDTGAGRKALDDANRKLDKLGTGTRIDAGDVRDFVGGMAGKVFHDSDVRNLAIISSLQVSLSGKAADGGKLEIALSFDDKNLKLSRASLSYRPDARAMFEFHETEKDAQPEVAIERFEKNSDGSYAISGSFSATNVPASKLAKKLKGTTLPQIEGRFDFAALPLKEMPKIGG
;
A
#
# COMPACT_ATOMS: atom_id res chain seq x y z
N MET A 1 0.67 17.61 11.85
CA MET A 1 -0.39 17.62 10.82
C MET A 1 -0.36 16.42 9.86
N ARG A 2 0.80 15.89 9.43
CA ARG A 2 0.88 14.67 8.57
C ARG A 2 0.48 13.35 9.25
N ASN A 3 0.59 13.24 10.57
CA ASN A 3 0.22 12.01 11.30
C ASN A 3 -1.29 11.83 11.46
N SER A 4 -2.08 12.91 11.51
CA SER A 4 -3.53 12.85 11.71
C SER A 4 -4.26 12.33 10.46
N LEU A 5 -3.76 12.64 9.26
CA LEU A 5 -4.30 12.16 7.99
C LEU A 5 -4.12 10.64 7.81
N PHE A 6 -3.02 10.09 8.35
CA PHE A 6 -2.73 8.65 8.33
C PHE A 6 -3.64 7.86 9.27
N VAL A 7 -3.95 8.41 10.45
CA VAL A 7 -4.89 7.79 11.39
C VAL A 7 -6.33 7.84 10.86
N LEU A 8 -6.70 8.90 10.14
CA LEU A 8 -7.98 9.03 9.45
C LEU A 8 -8.14 7.96 8.34
N PHE A 9 -7.10 7.74 7.53
CA PHE A 9 -7.07 6.67 6.53
C PHE A 9 -7.23 5.28 7.16
N LEU A 10 -6.57 5.03 8.31
CA LEU A 10 -6.64 3.76 9.02
C LEU A 10 -8.02 3.52 9.69
N ALA A 11 -8.65 4.56 10.23
CA ALA A 11 -9.98 4.48 10.82
C ALA A 11 -11.06 4.19 9.76
N ILE A 12 -10.92 4.79 8.57
CA ILE A 12 -11.87 4.63 7.47
C ILE A 12 -11.69 3.28 6.78
N ALA A 13 -10.44 2.81 6.62
CA ALA A 13 -10.15 1.46 6.15
C ALA A 13 -10.69 0.39 7.13
N ALA A 14 -10.56 0.61 8.44
CA ALA A 14 -11.11 -0.29 9.46
C ALA A 14 -12.65 -0.30 9.49
N ALA A 15 -13.29 0.81 9.15
CA ALA A 15 -14.75 0.92 9.04
C ALA A 15 -15.29 0.23 7.78
N LEU A 16 -14.56 0.28 6.66
CA LEU A 16 -14.93 -0.42 5.43
C LEU A 16 -14.79 -1.94 5.56
N ALA A 17 -13.84 -2.42 6.37
CA ALA A 17 -13.57 -3.84 6.54
C ALA A 17 -14.38 -4.51 7.68
N ALA A 18 -15.18 -3.76 8.44
CA ALA A 18 -15.99 -4.27 9.56
C ALA A 18 -17.30 -4.98 9.15
N CYS A 19 -17.31 -5.68 8.02
CA CYS A 19 -18.29 -6.73 7.75
C CYS A 19 -17.86 -8.02 8.47
N GLY A 20 -17.97 -8.07 9.80
CA GLY A 20 -17.67 -9.27 10.60
C GLY A 20 -17.24 -8.95 12.02
N ASN A 21 -17.87 -9.64 12.97
CA ASN A 21 -17.96 -9.41 14.42
C ASN A 21 -16.65 -9.02 15.18
N PRO A 22 -16.74 -8.29 16.32
CA PRO A 22 -15.59 -7.84 17.09
C PRO A 22 -15.23 -8.80 18.24
N GLU A 23 -13.96 -9.20 18.31
CA GLU A 23 -13.32 -9.59 19.57
C GLU A 23 -12.13 -8.66 19.82
N ALA A 24 -12.03 -8.14 21.04
CA ALA A 24 -11.10 -7.09 21.44
C ALA A 24 -9.77 -7.69 21.96
N PRO A 25 -8.59 -7.17 21.58
CA PRO A 25 -7.35 -7.49 22.29
C PRO A 25 -7.08 -6.53 23.45
N SER A 26 -6.57 -7.10 24.53
CA SER A 26 -6.22 -6.51 25.83
C SER A 26 -4.94 -5.66 25.79
N THR A 27 -4.89 -4.60 26.60
CA THR A 27 -3.88 -3.53 26.57
C THR A 27 -2.87 -3.60 27.71
N THR A 28 -1.56 -3.69 27.41
CA THR A 28 -0.44 -3.35 28.34
C THR A 28 0.89 -3.08 27.62
N ALA A 29 0.93 -2.24 26.58
CA ALA A 29 2.18 -1.90 25.88
C ALA A 29 2.43 -0.38 25.76
N ALA A 30 3.73 -0.01 25.73
CA ALA A 30 4.25 1.36 25.65
C ALA A 30 3.69 2.13 24.43
N PRO A 31 3.65 3.49 24.45
CA PRO A 31 2.93 4.29 23.44
C PRO A 31 3.37 4.09 21.99
N ALA A 32 4.63 3.71 21.74
CA ALA A 32 5.11 3.36 20.40
C ALA A 32 4.65 1.96 19.93
N ASP A 33 4.47 1.02 20.85
CA ASP A 33 3.98 -0.34 20.56
C ASP A 33 2.45 -0.33 20.42
N GLY A 34 1.74 0.48 21.20
CA GLY A 34 0.29 0.64 21.08
C GLY A 34 -0.17 1.16 19.71
N LEU A 35 0.61 2.04 19.06
CA LEU A 35 0.28 2.48 17.69
C LEU A 35 0.46 1.35 16.67
N ARG A 36 1.48 0.50 16.83
CA ARG A 36 1.70 -0.66 15.98
C ARG A 36 0.59 -1.69 16.14
N ASP A 37 0.18 -1.97 17.37
CA ASP A 37 -0.90 -2.93 17.66
C ASP A 37 -2.25 -2.48 17.07
N VAL A 38 -2.53 -1.16 17.12
CA VAL A 38 -3.73 -0.59 16.51
C VAL A 38 -3.70 -0.70 14.98
N ILE A 39 -2.52 -0.51 14.38
CA ILE A 39 -2.31 -0.63 12.94
C ILE A 39 -2.46 -2.09 12.49
N ASP A 40 -1.83 -3.02 13.20
CA ASP A 40 -1.90 -4.45 12.91
C ASP A 40 -3.34 -4.97 13.07
N ALA A 41 -4.07 -4.50 14.09
CA ALA A 41 -5.48 -4.84 14.30
C ALA A 41 -6.43 -4.29 13.22
N ALA A 42 -6.08 -3.17 12.57
CA ALA A 42 -6.83 -2.67 11.43
C ALA A 42 -6.56 -3.47 10.14
N ALA A 43 -5.35 -4.01 10.01
CA ALA A 43 -4.91 -4.72 8.82
C ALA A 43 -5.45 -6.16 8.71
N THR A 44 -5.85 -6.80 9.82
CA THR A 44 -6.43 -8.17 9.86
C THR A 44 -7.71 -8.36 9.06
N LYS A 45 -8.39 -7.29 8.63
CA LYS A 45 -9.66 -7.34 7.91
C LYS A 45 -9.55 -7.23 6.38
N SER A 46 -8.33 -7.15 5.83
CA SER A 46 -8.13 -7.11 4.38
C SER A 46 -8.40 -8.48 3.73
N PRO A 47 -9.09 -8.55 2.58
CA PRO A 47 -9.34 -9.81 1.88
C PRO A 47 -8.04 -10.54 1.51
N PRO A 48 -8.08 -11.88 1.43
CA PRO A 48 -6.96 -12.69 0.94
C PRO A 48 -6.63 -12.28 -0.49
N ALA A 49 -5.37 -12.39 -0.90
CA ALA A 49 -4.93 -11.82 -2.18
C ALA A 49 -5.45 -12.59 -3.40
N ASP A 50 -5.87 -13.84 -3.21
CA ASP A 50 -6.52 -14.68 -4.23
C ASP A 50 -8.05 -14.57 -4.22
N ALA A 51 -8.60 -13.65 -3.42
CA ALA A 51 -10.03 -13.38 -3.48
C ALA A 51 -10.43 -12.96 -4.91
N PRO A 52 -11.64 -13.35 -5.38
CA PRO A 52 -12.22 -12.76 -6.56
C PRO A 52 -12.17 -11.23 -6.47
N LEU A 53 -11.88 -10.59 -7.61
CA LEU A 53 -11.85 -9.13 -7.70
C LEU A 53 -13.16 -8.58 -7.15
N GLN A 54 -13.05 -7.64 -6.22
CA GLN A 54 -14.20 -6.93 -5.68
C GLN A 54 -14.74 -5.95 -6.73
N PRO A 55 -16.00 -5.50 -6.61
CA PRO A 55 -16.53 -4.45 -7.47
C PRO A 55 -15.60 -3.23 -7.51
N GLY A 56 -15.33 -2.74 -8.73
CA GLY A 56 -14.41 -1.62 -8.96
C GLY A 56 -12.93 -2.00 -8.98
N GLN A 57 -12.55 -3.26 -8.74
CA GLN A 57 -11.17 -3.72 -8.86
C GLN A 57 -10.83 -4.22 -10.26
N THR A 58 -9.63 -3.88 -10.73
CA THR A 58 -9.05 -4.36 -11.97
C THR A 58 -7.56 -4.65 -11.76
N VAL A 59 -7.02 -5.67 -12.43
CA VAL A 59 -5.59 -5.97 -12.38
C VAL A 59 -4.81 -4.96 -13.22
N GLN A 60 -3.81 -4.30 -12.63
CA GLN A 60 -2.90 -3.37 -13.33
C GLN A 60 -1.69 -4.08 -13.96
N GLY A 61 -1.27 -5.17 -13.34
CA GLY A 61 -0.10 -5.93 -13.72
C GLY A 61 0.19 -7.04 -12.73
N THR A 62 1.18 -7.85 -13.07
CA THR A 62 1.57 -9.02 -12.29
C THR A 62 3.08 -9.07 -12.10
N ILE A 63 3.49 -9.63 -10.97
CA ILE A 63 4.88 -10.01 -10.71
C ILE A 63 4.88 -11.51 -10.44
N GLU A 64 5.56 -12.29 -11.26
CA GLU A 64 5.79 -13.72 -11.02
C GLU A 64 7.17 -13.85 -10.38
N ALA A 65 7.25 -14.28 -9.13
CA ALA A 65 8.50 -14.29 -8.39
C ALA A 65 8.62 -15.46 -7.42
N ASP A 66 9.85 -15.94 -7.21
CA ASP A 66 10.21 -16.78 -6.07
C ASP A 66 10.80 -15.90 -4.97
N VAL A 67 10.20 -15.96 -3.79
CA VAL A 67 10.59 -15.22 -2.58
C VAL A 67 11.17 -16.14 -1.50
N GLY A 68 11.75 -17.28 -1.91
CA GLY A 68 12.23 -18.34 -1.03
C GLY A 68 11.14 -19.34 -0.62
N ARG A 69 10.02 -19.37 -1.36
CA ARG A 69 8.85 -20.23 -1.10
C ARG A 69 8.33 -20.92 -2.35
N GLY A 70 9.10 -20.88 -3.44
CA GLY A 70 8.65 -21.28 -4.76
C GLY A 70 7.99 -20.11 -5.51
N MET A 71 7.86 -20.31 -6.82
CA MET A 71 7.27 -19.33 -7.73
C MET A 71 5.81 -19.04 -7.35
N GLN A 72 5.48 -17.75 -7.24
CA GLN A 72 4.13 -17.28 -6.95
C GLN A 72 3.79 -16.01 -7.73
N SER A 73 2.49 -15.80 -7.94
CA SER A 73 1.96 -14.62 -8.62
C SER A 73 1.57 -13.54 -7.60
N PHE A 74 2.14 -12.35 -7.76
CA PHE A 74 1.76 -11.15 -7.03
C PHE A 74 0.95 -10.24 -7.95
N ARG A 75 -0.32 -10.01 -7.59
CA ARG A 75 -1.23 -9.20 -8.39
C ARG A 75 -1.25 -7.75 -7.91
N SER A 76 -1.11 -6.82 -8.84
CA SER A 76 -1.27 -5.39 -8.59
C SER A 76 -2.67 -4.96 -8.99
N LEU A 77 -3.37 -4.20 -8.13
CA LEU A 77 -4.76 -3.81 -8.37
C LEU A 77 -4.92 -2.30 -8.49
N ALA A 78 -5.84 -1.91 -9.36
CA ALA A 78 -6.47 -0.59 -9.38
C ALA A 78 -7.88 -0.74 -8.83
N THR A 79 -8.25 0.09 -7.88
CA THR A 79 -9.56 0.06 -7.23
C THR A 79 -10.27 1.39 -7.45
N LYS A 80 -11.32 1.37 -8.28
CA LYS A 80 -12.26 2.49 -8.41
C LYS A 80 -13.18 2.51 -7.19
N VAL A 81 -13.18 3.63 -6.48
CA VAL A 81 -14.14 3.89 -5.41
C VAL A 81 -15.50 4.18 -6.03
N ALA A 82 -16.55 3.58 -5.47
CA ALA A 82 -17.91 3.76 -5.93
C ALA A 82 -18.31 5.25 -5.97
N ASP A 83 -19.02 5.66 -7.02
CA ASP A 83 -19.42 7.05 -7.22
C ASP A 83 -20.41 7.53 -6.13
N ASP A 84 -21.10 6.60 -5.47
CA ASP A 84 -22.05 6.84 -4.39
C ASP A 84 -21.49 6.53 -2.99
N ILE A 85 -20.17 6.35 -2.84
CA ILE A 85 -19.55 5.96 -1.56
C ILE A 85 -19.89 6.89 -0.40
N GLY A 86 -20.05 8.19 -0.66
CA GLY A 86 -20.49 9.17 0.36
C GLY A 86 -21.90 8.85 0.88
N LYS A 87 -22.83 8.54 -0.02
CA LYS A 87 -24.21 8.15 0.36
C LYS A 87 -24.23 6.82 1.12
N GLN A 88 -23.41 5.86 0.70
CA GLN A 88 -23.29 4.58 1.40
C GLN A 88 -22.71 4.77 2.82
N MET A 89 -21.71 5.64 2.96
CA MET A 89 -21.13 5.97 4.26
C MET A 89 -22.13 6.69 5.15
N ASP A 90 -22.91 7.63 4.61
CA ASP A 90 -23.95 8.36 5.32
C ASP A 90 -25.00 7.43 5.90
N ALA A 91 -25.54 6.56 5.06
CA ALA A 91 -26.52 5.56 5.48
C ALA A 91 -25.97 4.67 6.61
N ARG A 92 -24.66 4.36 6.60
CA ARG A 92 -24.01 3.59 7.66
C ARG A 92 -23.83 4.39 8.95
N LEU A 93 -23.37 5.63 8.86
CA LEU A 93 -23.18 6.51 10.03
C LEU A 93 -24.50 6.87 10.72
N ASP A 94 -25.62 6.80 9.99
CA ASP A 94 -26.96 6.96 10.57
C ASP A 94 -27.43 5.75 11.39
N THR A 95 -26.78 4.59 11.25
CA THR A 95 -27.08 3.41 12.07
C THR A 95 -26.47 3.51 13.47
N GLY A 96 -27.08 2.84 14.45
CA GLY A 96 -26.51 2.74 15.81
C GLY A 96 -25.12 2.08 15.84
N ALA A 97 -24.84 1.15 14.92
CA ALA A 97 -23.53 0.53 14.78
C ALA A 97 -22.47 1.51 14.24
N GLY A 98 -22.84 2.33 13.25
CA GLY A 98 -21.96 3.35 12.69
C GLY A 98 -21.58 4.42 13.70
N ARG A 99 -22.57 4.92 14.46
CA ARG A 99 -22.33 5.89 15.55
C ARG A 99 -21.41 5.32 16.63
N LYS A 100 -21.64 4.07 17.05
CA LYS A 100 -20.78 3.39 18.02
C LYS A 100 -19.34 3.23 17.52
N ALA A 101 -19.15 2.88 16.24
CA ALA A 101 -17.81 2.77 15.66
C ALA A 101 -17.06 4.12 15.67
N LEU A 102 -17.76 5.22 15.38
CA LEU A 102 -17.21 6.57 15.44
C LEU A 102 -16.82 6.96 16.87
N ASP A 103 -17.69 6.66 17.86
CA ASP A 103 -17.40 6.92 19.28
C ASP A 103 -16.21 6.10 19.79
N ASP A 104 -16.12 4.82 19.41
CA ASP A 104 -15.00 3.96 19.78
C ASP A 104 -13.69 4.43 19.11
N ALA A 105 -13.74 4.93 17.88
CA ALA A 105 -12.59 5.54 17.20
C ALA A 105 -12.14 6.82 17.93
N ASN A 106 -13.06 7.72 18.28
CA ASN A 106 -12.76 8.94 19.04
C ASN A 106 -12.16 8.61 20.41
N ARG A 107 -12.69 7.62 21.13
CA ARG A 107 -12.12 7.16 22.40
C ARG A 107 -10.68 6.66 22.25
N LYS A 108 -10.34 6.01 21.13
CA LYS A 108 -8.95 5.60 20.84
C LYS A 108 -8.06 6.82 20.55
N LEU A 109 -8.55 7.80 19.80
CA LEU A 109 -7.82 9.04 19.51
C LEU A 109 -7.53 9.86 20.77
N ASP A 110 -8.48 9.91 21.70
CA ASP A 110 -8.34 10.55 23.00
C ASP A 110 -7.24 9.87 23.84
N LYS A 111 -7.23 8.53 23.87
CA LYS A 111 -6.18 7.75 24.56
C LYS A 111 -4.78 7.98 23.97
N LEU A 112 -4.69 8.31 22.69
CA LEU A 112 -3.44 8.66 22.01
C LEU A 112 -3.02 10.12 22.23
N GLY A 113 -3.80 10.91 22.99
CA GLY A 113 -3.47 12.31 23.32
C GLY A 113 -3.52 13.25 22.13
N THR A 114 -4.22 12.87 21.04
CA THR A 114 -4.21 13.64 19.79
C THR A 114 -5.06 14.91 19.85
N GLY A 115 -5.94 15.04 20.85
CA GLY A 115 -6.85 16.18 21.01
C GLY A 115 -7.81 16.40 19.82
N THR A 116 -7.90 15.43 18.92
CA THR A 116 -8.67 15.53 17.67
C THR A 116 -9.93 14.68 17.82
N ARG A 117 -11.09 15.30 17.64
CA ARG A 117 -12.37 14.61 17.56
C ARG A 117 -12.81 14.60 16.10
N ILE A 118 -13.27 13.46 15.63
CA ILE A 118 -13.79 13.26 14.28
C ILE A 118 -15.29 13.11 14.38
N ASP A 119 -16.05 13.91 13.62
CA ASP A 119 -17.49 13.75 13.51
C ASP A 119 -17.92 13.00 12.23
N ALA A 120 -19.22 12.74 12.11
CA ALA A 120 -19.76 12.03 10.95
C ALA A 120 -19.64 12.84 9.65
N GLY A 121 -19.66 14.18 9.74
CA GLY A 121 -19.45 15.09 8.62
C GLY A 121 -18.01 15.02 8.11
N ASP A 122 -17.02 15.01 9.01
CA ASP A 122 -15.61 14.85 8.66
C ASP A 122 -15.36 13.54 7.88
N VAL A 123 -15.97 12.45 8.33
CA VAL A 123 -15.87 11.14 7.66
C VAL A 123 -16.55 11.17 6.30
N ARG A 124 -17.74 11.78 6.21
CA ARG A 124 -18.48 11.94 4.96
C ARG A 124 -17.71 12.76 3.94
N ASP A 125 -17.18 13.91 4.33
CA ASP A 125 -16.46 14.81 3.43
C ASP A 125 -15.17 14.15 2.92
N PHE A 126 -14.47 13.45 3.80
CA PHE A 126 -13.28 12.70 3.42
C PHE A 126 -13.61 11.57 2.43
N VAL A 127 -14.59 10.72 2.76
CA VAL A 127 -14.96 9.55 1.94
C VAL A 127 -15.63 9.98 0.63
N GLY A 128 -16.50 10.98 0.69
CA GLY A 128 -17.12 11.61 -0.48
C GLY A 128 -16.08 12.22 -1.41
N GLY A 129 -15.01 12.81 -0.86
CA GLY A 129 -13.85 13.27 -1.62
C GLY A 129 -13.09 12.15 -2.35
N MET A 130 -13.35 10.87 -2.05
CA MET A 130 -12.78 9.72 -2.76
C MET A 130 -13.71 9.15 -3.84
N ALA A 131 -14.97 9.59 -3.90
CA ALA A 131 -15.96 9.07 -4.84
C ALA A 131 -15.45 9.13 -6.29
N GLY A 132 -15.59 8.01 -7.00
CA GLY A 132 -15.17 7.86 -8.40
C GLY A 132 -13.65 7.84 -8.64
N LYS A 133 -12.82 8.10 -7.63
CA LYS A 133 -11.36 8.06 -7.77
C LYS A 133 -10.86 6.63 -7.89
N VAL A 134 -9.78 6.47 -8.64
CA VAL A 134 -9.08 5.19 -8.77
C VAL A 134 -7.80 5.22 -7.93
N PHE A 135 -7.68 4.25 -7.03
CA PHE A 135 -6.47 4.02 -6.26
C PHE A 135 -5.67 2.92 -6.93
N HIS A 136 -4.40 3.21 -7.17
CA HIS A 136 -3.50 2.32 -7.89
C HIS A 136 -2.43 1.83 -6.93
N ASP A 137 -2.21 0.52 -6.90
CA ASP A 137 -1.10 -0.09 -6.17
C ASP A 137 0.24 0.25 -6.80
N SER A 138 0.26 0.39 -8.14
CA SER A 138 1.45 0.72 -8.91
C SER A 138 1.25 2.00 -9.74
N ASP A 139 2.28 2.84 -9.79
CA ASP A 139 2.25 4.11 -10.50
C ASP A 139 3.63 4.55 -11.01
N VAL A 140 3.62 5.47 -11.98
CA VAL A 140 4.80 6.25 -12.39
C VAL A 140 4.66 7.66 -11.86
N ARG A 141 5.71 8.21 -11.25
CA ARG A 141 5.77 9.61 -10.83
C ARG A 141 6.85 10.34 -11.59
N ASN A 142 6.49 11.49 -12.16
CA ASN A 142 7.47 12.41 -12.69
C ASN A 142 7.92 13.37 -11.57
N LEU A 143 9.22 13.36 -11.28
CA LEU A 143 9.89 14.27 -10.37
C LEU A 143 10.71 15.29 -11.17
N ALA A 144 10.03 16.27 -11.74
CA ALA A 144 10.62 17.28 -12.63
C ALA A 144 11.84 18.00 -12.02
N ILE A 145 11.82 18.28 -10.71
CA ILE A 145 12.90 19.00 -10.00
C ILE A 145 14.25 18.27 -10.12
N ILE A 146 14.22 16.94 -10.14
CA ILE A 146 15.43 16.09 -10.23
C ILE A 146 15.51 15.32 -11.55
N SER A 147 14.66 15.68 -12.53
CA SER A 147 14.58 15.02 -13.85
C SER A 147 14.54 13.50 -13.76
N SER A 148 13.69 12.96 -12.87
CA SER A 148 13.59 11.52 -12.63
C SER A 148 12.16 11.02 -12.77
N LEU A 149 12.02 9.85 -13.38
CA LEU A 149 10.80 9.05 -13.36
C LEU A 149 10.94 7.96 -12.29
N GLN A 150 10.05 7.97 -11.30
CA GLN A 150 9.96 6.92 -10.30
C GLN A 150 8.84 5.97 -10.64
N VAL A 151 9.16 4.69 -10.82
CA VAL A 151 8.18 3.64 -11.04
C VAL A 151 8.06 2.84 -9.75
N SER A 152 6.86 2.73 -9.21
CA SER A 152 6.54 1.88 -8.07
C SER A 152 5.66 0.74 -8.55
N LEU A 153 6.17 -0.48 -8.45
CA LEU A 153 5.46 -1.71 -8.77
C LEU A 153 5.15 -2.43 -7.45
N SER A 154 3.90 -2.78 -7.23
CA SER A 154 3.47 -3.44 -6.00
C SER A 154 2.48 -4.53 -6.33
N GLY A 155 2.67 -5.73 -5.80
CA GLY A 155 1.72 -6.81 -5.93
C GLY A 155 1.54 -7.57 -4.62
N LYS A 156 0.37 -8.21 -4.48
CA LYS A 156 0.03 -9.08 -3.35
C LYS A 156 -0.19 -10.51 -3.84
N ALA A 157 0.39 -11.48 -3.17
CA ALA A 157 0.27 -12.90 -3.47
C ALA A 157 -0.74 -13.59 -2.56
N ALA A 158 -1.30 -14.70 -3.05
CA ALA A 158 -2.29 -15.57 -2.43
C ALA A 158 -2.22 -15.69 -0.90
N ASP A 159 -1.01 -15.97 -0.42
CA ASP A 159 -0.68 -16.25 0.97
C ASP A 159 -0.67 -15.01 1.87
N GLY A 160 -0.96 -13.83 1.30
CA GLY A 160 -0.95 -12.55 1.98
C GLY A 160 0.38 -11.80 1.85
N GLY A 161 1.38 -12.39 1.20
CA GLY A 161 2.67 -11.76 0.93
C GLY A 161 2.51 -10.54 0.03
N LYS A 162 3.38 -9.54 0.22
CA LYS A 162 3.43 -8.34 -0.62
C LYS A 162 4.85 -8.11 -1.12
N LEU A 163 4.98 -7.87 -2.41
CA LEU A 163 6.23 -7.56 -3.08
C LEU A 163 6.16 -6.15 -3.67
N GLU A 164 7.18 -5.34 -3.40
CA GLU A 164 7.31 -3.98 -3.88
C GLU A 164 8.66 -3.81 -4.58
N ILE A 165 8.64 -3.31 -5.81
CA ILE A 165 9.82 -2.96 -6.61
C ILE A 165 9.74 -1.46 -6.89
N ALA A 166 10.73 -0.70 -6.43
CA ALA A 166 10.84 0.72 -6.75
C ALA A 166 12.02 0.93 -7.69
N LEU A 167 11.76 1.55 -8.84
CA LEU A 167 12.73 1.81 -9.89
C LEU A 167 12.81 3.33 -10.11
N SER A 168 14.02 3.86 -10.25
CA SER A 168 14.24 5.26 -10.59
C SER A 168 14.98 5.34 -11.91
N PHE A 169 14.38 6.06 -12.85
CA PHE A 169 14.92 6.31 -14.17
C PHE A 169 15.31 7.78 -14.29
N ASP A 170 16.33 8.05 -15.08
CA ASP A 170 16.55 9.39 -15.63
C ASP A 170 15.44 9.69 -16.66
N ASP A 171 14.80 10.85 -16.54
CA ASP A 171 13.63 11.22 -17.36
C ASP A 171 14.01 11.50 -18.83
N LYS A 172 15.29 11.78 -19.14
CA LYS A 172 15.73 12.12 -20.50
C LYS A 172 16.09 10.89 -21.32
N ASN A 173 16.83 9.96 -20.73
CA ASN A 173 17.36 8.80 -21.45
C ASN A 173 16.75 7.47 -20.99
N LEU A 174 15.84 7.49 -20.02
CA LEU A 174 15.18 6.31 -19.44
C LEU A 174 16.16 5.24 -18.93
N LYS A 175 17.38 5.65 -18.58
CA LYS A 175 18.36 4.74 -17.97
C LYS A 175 17.97 4.52 -16.51
N LEU A 176 17.90 3.24 -16.12
CA LEU A 176 17.75 2.85 -14.72
C LEU A 176 18.95 3.36 -13.92
N SER A 177 18.68 4.15 -12.89
CA SER A 177 19.68 4.74 -12.00
C SER A 177 19.69 4.12 -10.62
N ARG A 178 18.54 3.60 -10.17
CA ARG A 178 18.37 2.96 -8.87
C ARG A 178 17.25 1.95 -8.89
N ALA A 179 17.42 0.87 -8.15
CA ALA A 179 16.37 -0.08 -7.83
C ALA A 179 16.37 -0.41 -6.33
N SER A 180 15.19 -0.75 -5.80
CA SER A 180 15.04 -1.38 -4.49
C SER A 180 13.91 -2.38 -4.52
N LEU A 181 14.08 -3.46 -3.76
CA LEU A 181 13.13 -4.55 -3.63
C LEU A 181 12.76 -4.71 -2.17
N SER A 182 11.47 -4.82 -1.87
CA SER A 182 10.95 -5.09 -0.54
C SER A 182 9.91 -6.20 -0.58
N TYR A 183 10.01 -7.15 0.33
CA TYR A 183 9.06 -8.23 0.48
C TYR A 183 8.55 -8.33 1.92
N ARG A 184 7.23 -8.36 2.05
CA ARG A 184 6.50 -8.60 3.30
C ARG A 184 5.86 -9.99 3.26
N PRO A 185 6.24 -10.92 4.14
CA PRO A 185 5.54 -12.20 4.25
C PRO A 185 4.07 -12.07 4.65
N ASP A 186 3.73 -11.02 5.41
CA ASP A 186 2.37 -10.64 5.73
C ASP A 186 2.20 -9.14 5.44
N ALA A 187 1.40 -8.80 4.43
CA ALA A 187 1.12 -7.41 4.06
C ALA A 187 0.58 -6.56 5.23
N ARG A 188 -0.01 -7.22 6.24
CA ARG A 188 -0.61 -6.58 7.41
C ARG A 188 0.44 -6.14 8.43
N ALA A 189 1.54 -6.88 8.53
CA ALA A 189 2.62 -6.58 9.46
C ALA A 189 3.58 -5.55 8.85
N MET A 190 3.24 -4.25 8.98
CA MET A 190 3.92 -3.16 8.26
C MET A 190 5.44 -3.08 8.48
N PHE A 191 5.92 -3.52 9.65
CA PHE A 191 7.33 -3.46 10.01
C PHE A 191 8.07 -4.77 9.76
N GLU A 192 7.36 -5.85 9.44
CA GLU A 192 7.94 -7.18 9.25
C GLU A 192 8.17 -7.42 7.75
N PHE A 193 9.26 -6.87 7.24
CA PHE A 193 9.65 -6.97 5.84
C PHE A 193 11.14 -7.20 5.65
N HIS A 194 11.50 -7.75 4.49
CA HIS A 194 12.85 -7.83 3.96
C HIS A 194 13.03 -6.74 2.90
N GLU A 195 14.19 -6.09 2.86
CA GLU A 195 14.47 -5.03 1.89
C GLU A 195 15.94 -5.04 1.46
N THR A 196 16.19 -4.82 0.18
CA THR A 196 17.56 -4.66 -0.35
C THR A 196 18.21 -3.42 0.22
N GLU A 197 19.46 -3.54 0.66
CA GLU A 197 20.21 -2.39 1.18
C GLU A 197 20.60 -1.42 0.06
N LYS A 198 20.94 -0.18 0.43
CA LYS A 198 21.30 0.87 -0.54
C LYS A 198 22.52 0.50 -1.39
N ASP A 199 23.46 -0.23 -0.80
CA ASP A 199 24.73 -0.62 -1.40
C ASP A 199 24.68 -2.04 -2.02
N ALA A 200 23.55 -2.74 -1.86
CA ALA A 200 23.27 -4.06 -2.41
C ALA A 200 21.93 -4.03 -3.17
N GLN A 201 21.88 -3.22 -4.22
CA GLN A 201 20.69 -3.07 -5.05
C GLN A 201 20.37 -4.36 -5.80
N PRO A 202 19.08 -4.64 -6.08
CA PRO A 202 18.71 -5.77 -6.93
C PRO A 202 19.24 -5.55 -8.36
N GLU A 203 19.60 -6.64 -9.03
CA GLU A 203 19.81 -6.62 -10.47
C GLU A 203 18.45 -6.52 -11.16
N VAL A 204 18.32 -5.61 -12.11
CA VAL A 204 17.07 -5.40 -12.85
C VAL A 204 17.38 -5.25 -14.33
N ALA A 205 16.71 -6.05 -15.15
CA ALA A 205 16.75 -5.95 -16.60
C ALA A 205 15.39 -5.45 -17.10
N ILE A 206 15.39 -4.31 -17.78
CA ILE A 206 14.18 -3.73 -18.39
C ILE A 206 14.09 -4.21 -19.83
N GLU A 207 13.00 -4.88 -20.16
CA GLU A 207 12.72 -5.39 -21.50
C GLU A 207 11.86 -4.42 -22.31
N ARG A 208 10.94 -3.74 -21.62
CA ARG A 208 10.07 -2.72 -22.17
C ARG A 208 9.88 -1.61 -21.16
N PHE A 209 10.02 -0.35 -21.59
CA PHE A 209 9.54 0.80 -20.84
C PHE A 209 9.16 1.92 -21.81
N GLU A 210 7.86 2.10 -22.00
CA GLU A 210 7.33 3.02 -23.01
C GLU A 210 6.08 3.74 -22.53
N LYS A 211 5.82 4.91 -23.13
CA LYS A 211 4.62 5.71 -22.85
C LYS A 211 3.52 5.34 -23.83
N ASN A 212 2.37 4.95 -23.31
CA ASN A 212 1.16 4.67 -24.09
C ASN A 212 0.53 5.95 -24.65
N SER A 213 -0.34 5.78 -25.64
CA SER A 213 -1.06 6.89 -26.29
C SER A 213 -1.98 7.67 -25.33
N ASP A 214 -2.49 7.01 -24.29
CA ASP A 214 -3.31 7.60 -23.23
C ASP A 214 -2.47 8.30 -22.13
N GLY A 215 -1.14 8.31 -22.28
CA GLY A 215 -0.21 8.92 -21.34
C GLY A 215 0.19 8.05 -20.15
N SER A 216 -0.38 6.85 -20.01
CA SER A 216 0.11 5.82 -19.07
C SER A 216 1.44 5.23 -19.55
N TYR A 217 2.08 4.41 -18.71
CA TYR A 217 3.32 3.72 -19.06
C TYR A 217 3.16 2.21 -19.04
N ALA A 218 3.72 1.54 -20.03
CA ALA A 218 3.91 0.10 -20.02
C ALA A 218 5.35 -0.21 -19.58
N ILE A 219 5.52 -1.17 -18.69
CA ILE A 219 6.85 -1.61 -18.24
C ILE A 219 6.87 -3.13 -17.99
N SER A 220 7.91 -3.80 -18.49
CA SER A 220 8.17 -5.21 -18.21
C SER A 220 9.66 -5.48 -18.07
N GLY A 221 9.99 -6.53 -17.34
CA GLY A 221 11.37 -6.89 -17.08
C GLY A 221 11.53 -8.03 -16.08
N SER A 222 12.77 -8.24 -15.66
CA SER A 222 13.14 -9.20 -14.65
C SER A 222 13.98 -8.56 -13.55
N PHE A 223 14.01 -9.21 -12.40
CA PHE A 223 14.81 -8.79 -11.27
C PHE A 223 15.35 -9.98 -10.50
N SER A 224 16.48 -9.78 -9.82
CA SER A 224 17.03 -10.73 -8.86
C SER A 224 17.73 -9.97 -7.73
N ALA A 225 17.68 -10.55 -6.53
CA ALA A 225 18.40 -10.08 -5.36
C ALA A 225 18.80 -11.29 -4.53
N THR A 226 19.99 -11.24 -3.93
CA THR A 226 20.46 -12.27 -2.99
C THR A 226 20.73 -11.65 -1.64
N ASN A 227 20.63 -12.45 -0.59
CA ASN A 227 20.92 -12.05 0.78
C ASN A 227 20.17 -10.79 1.22
N VAL A 228 18.84 -10.79 1.05
CA VAL A 228 17.97 -9.64 1.37
C VAL A 228 17.64 -9.65 2.88
N PRO A 229 18.24 -8.76 3.69
CA PRO A 229 18.07 -8.80 5.13
C PRO A 229 16.67 -8.34 5.55
N ALA A 230 16.25 -8.75 6.74
CA ALA A 230 15.09 -8.15 7.38
C ALA A 230 15.33 -6.67 7.73
N SER A 231 14.27 -5.87 7.64
CA SER A 231 14.27 -4.47 8.06
C SER A 231 14.75 -4.31 9.50
N LYS A 232 15.48 -3.24 9.78
CA LYS A 232 15.92 -2.90 11.14
C LYS A 232 14.76 -2.68 12.11
N LEU A 233 13.55 -2.41 11.58
CA LEU A 233 12.33 -2.23 12.35
C LEU A 233 11.56 -3.54 12.56
N ALA A 234 11.93 -4.62 11.87
CA ALA A 234 11.30 -5.93 11.99
C ALA A 234 11.72 -6.59 13.31
N LYS A 235 10.76 -6.79 14.21
CA LYS A 235 11.04 -7.44 15.50
C LYS A 235 11.02 -8.95 15.34
N LYS A 236 10.06 -9.48 14.58
CA LYS A 236 9.85 -10.93 14.39
C LYS A 236 10.83 -11.52 13.38
N LEU A 237 11.19 -10.76 12.34
CA LEU A 237 12.15 -11.18 11.33
C LEU A 237 13.61 -10.83 11.69
N LYS A 238 13.86 -10.27 12.89
CA LYS A 238 15.19 -9.78 13.28
C LYS A 238 16.27 -10.87 13.10
N GLY A 239 17.34 -10.53 12.38
CA GLY A 239 18.47 -11.43 12.14
C GLY A 239 18.23 -12.46 11.03
N THR A 240 17.06 -12.46 10.40
CA THR A 240 16.77 -13.30 9.23
C THR A 240 17.16 -12.59 7.95
N THR A 241 17.45 -13.37 6.92
CA THR A 241 17.81 -12.91 5.58
C THR A 241 17.14 -13.84 4.58
N LEU A 242 16.53 -13.28 3.54
CA LEU A 242 16.06 -14.09 2.41
C LEU A 242 17.25 -14.41 1.51
N PRO A 243 17.53 -15.68 1.22
CA PRO A 243 18.71 -16.07 0.44
C PRO A 243 18.63 -15.52 -0.98
N GLN A 244 17.45 -15.52 -1.57
CA GLN A 244 17.19 -15.06 -2.93
C GLN A 244 15.76 -14.58 -3.07
N ILE A 245 15.58 -13.57 -3.91
CA ILE A 245 14.29 -13.14 -4.45
C ILE A 245 14.50 -12.86 -5.93
N GLU A 246 13.73 -13.50 -6.81
CA GLU A 246 13.86 -13.28 -8.25
C GLU A 246 12.53 -13.45 -8.96
N GLY A 247 12.41 -12.83 -10.13
CA GLY A 247 11.18 -12.93 -10.89
C GLY A 247 11.11 -12.02 -12.09
N ARG A 248 9.88 -11.90 -12.61
CA ARG A 248 9.52 -11.07 -13.75
C ARG A 248 8.30 -10.24 -13.44
N PHE A 249 8.24 -9.04 -13.98
CA PHE A 249 7.08 -8.17 -13.87
C PHE A 249 6.59 -7.74 -15.24
N ASP A 250 5.28 -7.58 -15.37
CA ASP A 250 4.64 -7.02 -16.56
C ASP A 250 3.44 -6.16 -16.18
N PHE A 251 3.48 -4.91 -16.62
CA PHE A 251 2.48 -3.89 -16.37
C PHE A 251 2.18 -3.16 -17.67
N ALA A 252 0.94 -3.23 -18.12
CA ALA A 252 0.55 -2.66 -19.41
C ALA A 252 0.14 -1.18 -19.33
N ALA A 253 -0.36 -0.72 -18.19
CA ALA A 253 -0.87 0.64 -18.02
C ALA A 253 -0.69 1.14 -16.57
N LEU A 254 0.45 1.78 -16.32
CA LEU A 254 0.72 2.49 -15.08
C LEU A 254 0.34 3.96 -15.21
N PRO A 255 -0.50 4.51 -14.31
CA PRO A 255 -0.87 5.91 -14.35
C PRO A 255 0.36 6.78 -14.07
N LEU A 256 0.47 7.88 -14.82
CA LEU A 256 1.41 8.95 -14.50
C LEU A 256 0.80 9.88 -13.45
N LYS A 257 1.49 10.02 -12.31
CA LYS A 257 1.18 11.01 -11.28
C LYS A 257 2.19 12.15 -11.38
N GLU A 258 1.70 13.33 -11.73
CA GLU A 258 2.51 14.54 -11.65
C GLU A 258 2.59 15.01 -10.20
N MET A 259 3.79 15.34 -9.74
CA MET A 259 3.92 16.04 -8.47
C MET A 259 3.45 17.49 -8.62
N PRO A 260 2.73 18.05 -7.64
CA PRO A 260 2.37 19.45 -7.65
C PRO A 260 3.62 20.31 -7.83
N LYS A 261 3.58 21.25 -8.78
CA LYS A 261 4.63 22.25 -8.94
C LYS A 261 4.67 23.08 -7.66
N ILE A 262 5.71 22.92 -6.85
CA ILE A 262 5.92 23.77 -5.68
C ILE A 262 6.47 25.09 -6.20
N GLY A 263 5.62 26.12 -6.26
CA GLY A 263 6.01 27.50 -6.56
C GLY A 263 5.51 28.02 -7.91
N GLY A 264 4.48 28.86 -7.85
CA GLY A 264 4.11 29.88 -8.82
C GLY A 264 3.69 31.12 -8.05
#